data_AF-A0A959CMU2-F1
#
_entry.id   AF-A0A959CMU2-F1
#
_cell.length_a   1.000
_cell.length_b   1.000
_cell.length_c   1.000
_cell.angle_alpha   90.00
_cell.angle_beta   90.00
_cell.angle_gamma   90.00
#
_symmetry.space_group_name_H-M   'P 1'
#
loop_
_entity.id
_entity.type
_entity.pdbx_description
1 polymer ?
#
loop_
_entity_poly.entity_id
_entity_poly.type
_entity_poly.pdbx_seq_one_letter_code
_entity_poly.pdbx_strand_id
1 'polypeptide(L)' 'MWLSIPFYVAVAWVFHTMERIGRTGENPFEGSANDVPISTIARGIEIDLRQNMGEPDSEIPEQFPVMYDTQM' A
#
# COMPACT_ATOMS: atom_id res chain seq x y z
N MET A 1 16.98 -32.18 -24.17
CA MET A 1 15.53 -31.89 -24.06
C MET A 1 15.04 -31.69 -22.62
N TRP A 2 15.81 -32.01 -21.57
CA TRP A 2 15.38 -31.81 -20.17
C TRP A 2 15.46 -30.34 -19.71
N LEU A 3 16.49 -29.59 -20.13
CA LEU A 3 16.68 -28.17 -19.79
C LEU A 3 15.64 -27.22 -20.40
N SER A 4 14.90 -27.66 -21.42
CA SER A 4 13.87 -26.86 -22.07
C SER A 4 12.70 -26.56 -21.15
N ILE A 5 12.37 -27.49 -20.24
CA ILE A 5 11.27 -27.35 -19.26
C ILE A 5 11.57 -26.26 -18.23
N PRO A 6 12.68 -26.29 -17.46
CA PRO A 6 12.96 -25.24 -16.48
C PRO A 6 13.19 -23.87 -17.15
N PHE A 7 13.75 -23.82 -18.36
CA PHE A 7 13.89 -22.57 -19.10
C PHE A 7 12.54 -21.97 -19.48
N TYR A 8 11.61 -22.77 -19.99
CA TYR A 8 10.26 -22.31 -20.29
C TYR A 8 9.53 -21.84 -19.03
N VAL A 9 9.64 -22.57 -17.92
CA VAL A 9 9.04 -22.18 -16.64
C VAL A 9 9.59 -20.85 -16.13
N ALA A 10 10.91 -20.63 -16.24
CA ALA A 10 11.53 -19.36 -15.84
C ALA A 10 11.00 -18.19 -16.69
N VAL A 11 10.93 -18.36 -18.01
CA VAL A 11 10.40 -17.33 -18.91
C VAL A 11 8.92 -17.06 -18.63
N ALA A 12 8.11 -18.12 -18.50
CA ALA A 12 6.69 -18.00 -18.16
C ALA A 12 6.48 -17.29 -16.82
N TRP A 13 7.31 -17.59 -15.82
CA TRP A 13 7.26 -16.96 -14.51
C TRP A 13 7.58 -15.46 -14.57
N VAL A 14 8.55 -15.04 -15.38
CA VAL A 14 8.88 -13.61 -15.57
C VAL A 14 7.68 -12.86 -16.14
N PHE A 15 7.08 -13.36 -17.22
CA PHE A 15 5.92 -12.70 -17.83
C PHE A 15 4.69 -12.69 -16.91
N HIS A 16 4.45 -13.81 -16.22
CA HIS A 16 3.36 -13.89 -15.24
C HIS A 16 3.54 -12.91 -14.09
N THR A 17 4.76 -12.78 -13.57
CA THR A 17 5.06 -11.84 -12.47
C THR A 17 4.91 -10.39 -12.93
N MET A 18 5.36 -10.06 -14.15
CA MET A 18 5.19 -8.73 -14.73
C MET A 18 3.72 -8.34 -14.85
N GLU A 19 2.87 -9.24 -15.34
CA GLU A 19 1.42 -9.02 -15.43
C GLU A 19 0.79 -8.78 -14.06
N ARG A 20 1.15 -9.59 -13.06
CA ARG A 20 0.61 -9.47 -11.70
C ARG A 20 0.98 -8.13 -11.05
N ILE A 21 2.21 -7.67 -11.23
CA ILE A 21 2.66 -6.35 -10.75
C ILE A 21 1.89 -5.24 -11.46
N GLY A 22 1.72 -5.33 -12.79
CA GLY A 22 0.94 -4.38 -13.57
C GLY A 22 -0.47 -4.20 -13.03
N ARG A 23 -1.22 -5.30 -12.85
CA ARG A 23 -2.58 -5.25 -12.30
C ARG A 23 -2.65 -4.68 -10.88
N THR A 24 -1.67 -4.98 -10.04
CA THR A 24 -1.61 -4.43 -8.68
C THR A 24 -1.34 -2.92 -8.70
N GLY A 25 -0.59 -2.43 -9.69
CA GLY A 25 -0.32 -1.01 -9.88
C GLY A 25 -1.43 -0.22 -10.59
N GLU A 26 -2.42 -0.89 -11.20
CA GLU A 26 -3.52 -0.22 -11.90
C GLU A 26 -4.44 0.54 -10.95
N ASN A 27 -4.67 0.01 -9.75
CA ASN A 27 -5.56 0.60 -8.75
C ASN A 27 -4.83 0.78 -7.41
N PRO A 28 -4.02 1.84 -7.25
CA PRO A 28 -3.15 2.03 -6.08
C PRO A 28 -3.90 2.47 -4.82
N PHE A 29 -5.24 2.40 -4.80
CA PHE A 29 -6.11 2.92 -3.74
C PHE A 29 -7.21 1.92 -3.36
N GLU A 30 -7.04 0.63 -3.68
CA GLU A 30 -8.02 -0.43 -3.34
C GLU A 30 -7.92 -0.87 -1.87
N GLY A 31 -6.91 -0.42 -1.13
CA GLY A 31 -6.69 -0.76 0.27
C GLY A 31 -5.96 -2.08 0.46
N SER A 32 -5.23 -2.55 -0.55
CA SER A 32 -4.27 -3.64 -0.44
C SER A 32 -3.03 -3.20 0.35
N ALA A 33 -2.28 -4.16 0.91
CA ALA A 33 -1.08 -3.88 1.71
C ALA A 33 0.05 -3.16 0.93
N ASN A 34 0.01 -3.19 -0.40
CA ASN A 34 0.98 -2.48 -1.26
C ASN A 34 0.43 -1.15 -1.82
N ASP A 35 -0.80 -0.79 -1.45
CA ASP A 35 -1.46 0.42 -1.95
C ASP A 35 -1.03 1.64 -1.16
N VAL A 36 -1.37 2.82 -1.69
CA VAL A 36 -1.12 4.08 -1.00
C VAL A 36 -2.08 4.20 0.18
N PRO A 37 -1.60 4.43 1.41
CA PRO A 37 -2.43 4.50 2.60
C PRO A 37 -3.13 5.87 2.70
N ILE A 38 -4.13 6.09 1.85
CA ILE A 38 -4.88 7.37 1.79
C ILE A 38 -5.50 7.68 3.14
N SER A 39 -6.04 6.68 3.85
CA SER A 39 -6.68 6.88 5.16
C SER A 39 -5.69 7.41 6.19
N THR A 40 -4.50 6.83 6.27
CA THR A 40 -3.40 7.32 7.12
C THR A 40 -2.96 8.74 6.75
N ILE A 41 -2.84 9.06 5.46
CA ILE A 41 -2.49 10.41 5.00
C ILE A 41 -3.58 11.41 5.39
N ALA A 42 -4.85 11.07 5.15
CA ALA A 42 -5.99 11.92 5.47
C ALA A 42 -6.11 12.16 6.99
N ARG A 43 -5.88 11.13 7.81
CA ARG A 43 -5.85 11.27 9.27
C ARG A 43 -4.68 12.17 9.71
N GLY A 44 -3.52 12.07 9.08
CA GLY A 44 -2.40 12.98 9.34
C GLY A 44 -2.75 14.45 9.04
N ILE A 45 -3.41 14.70 7.90
CA ILE A 45 -3.88 16.05 7.53
C ILE A 45 -4.95 16.54 8.51
N GLU A 46 -5.89 15.67 8.91
CA GLU A 46 -6.93 16.00 9.91
C GLU A 46 -6.30 16.45 11.23
N ILE A 47 -5.30 15.71 11.72
CA ILE A 47 -4.57 16.05 12.94
C ILE A 47 -3.86 17.40 12.80
N ASP A 48 -3.11 17.60 11.72
CA ASP A 48 -2.36 18.84 11.48
C ASP A 48 -3.29 20.07 11.42
N LEU A 49 -4.45 19.95 10.75
CA LEU A 49 -5.44 21.02 10.71
C LEU A 49 -6.00 21.35 12.10
N ARG A 50 -6.38 20.34 12.89
CA ARG A 50 -6.93 20.56 14.24
C ARG A 50 -5.91 21.14 15.21
N GLN A 51 -4.65 20.72 15.11
CA GLN A 51 -3.53 21.30 15.86
C GLN A 51 -3.31 22.77 15.49
N ASN A 52 -3.32 23.11 14.19
CA ASN A 52 -3.18 24.49 13.73
C ASN A 52 -4.35 25.39 14.15
N MET A 53 -5.55 24.83 14.36
CA MET A 53 -6.72 25.53 14.89
C MET A 53 -6.70 25.69 16.42
N GLY A 54 -5.76 25.04 17.12
CA GLY A 54 -5.63 25.12 18.58
C GLY A 54 -6.67 24.30 19.35
N GLU A 55 -7.23 23.26 18.73
CA GLU A 55 -8.12 22.32 19.42
C GLU A 55 -7.37 21.58 20.54
N PRO A 56 -8.04 21.23 21.66
CA PRO A 56 -7.41 20.48 22.73
C PRO A 56 -7.04 19.07 22.27
N ASP A 57 -5.87 18.58 22.68
CA ASP A 57 -5.36 17.25 22.29
C ASP A 57 -6.33 16.10 22.60
N SER A 58 -7.24 16.27 23.57
CA SER A 58 -8.29 15.29 23.89
C SER A 58 -9.34 15.11 22.78
N GLU A 59 -9.48 16.08 21.89
CA GLU A 59 -10.44 16.07 20.77
C GLU A 59 -9.77 15.69 19.44
N ILE A 60 -8.44 15.65 19.41
CA ILE A 60 -7.65 15.28 18.24
C ILE A 60 -7.56 13.75 18.16
N PRO A 61 -7.99 13.14 17.05
CA PRO A 61 -7.94 11.69 16.93
C PRO A 61 -6.50 11.19 16.78
N GLU A 62 -6.19 10.03 17.37
CA GLU A 62 -4.88 9.40 17.19
C GLU A 62 -4.68 8.88 15.76
N GLN A 63 -3.42 8.70 15.38
CA GLN A 63 -3.05 8.13 14.09
C GLN A 63 -3.38 6.64 14.02
N PHE A 64 -3.70 6.13 12.82
CA PHE A 64 -3.95 4.71 12.65
C PHE A 64 -2.74 3.85 13.08
N PRO A 65 -2.97 2.70 13.72
CA PRO A 65 -1.89 1.82 14.15
C PRO A 65 -1.17 1.24 12.93
N VAL A 66 0.16 1.22 13.00
CA VAL A 66 0.98 0.52 12.00
C VAL A 66 0.86 -0.98 12.26
N MET A 67 0.38 -1.73 11.28
CA MET A 67 0.32 -3.20 11.33
C MET A 67 1.28 -3.77 10.30
N TYR A 68 2.20 -4.65 10.72
CA TYR A 68 3.17 -5.30 9.82
C TYR A 68 3.99 -4.32 8.97
N ASP A 69 4.40 -3.19 9.56
CA ASP A 69 5.10 -2.08 8.88
C ASP A 69 4.32 -1.45 7.71
N THR A 70 3.03 -1.80 7.58
CA THR A 70 2.10 -1.20 6.64
C THR A 70 1.16 -0.23 7.38
N GLN A 71 1.05 0.97 6.82
CA GLN A 71 -0.02 1.91 7.16
C GLN A 71 -1.23 1.56 6.31
N MET A 72 -2.44 1.62 6.87
CA MET A 72 -3.70 1.36 6.14
C MET A 72 -4.39 2.65 5.69
#